data_AF-A0A416W7A4-F1
#
_entry.id   AF-A0A416W7A4-F1
#
_cell.length_a   1.000
_cell.length_b   1.000
_cell.length_c   1.000
_cell.angle_alpha   90.00
_cell.angle_beta   90.00
_cell.angle_gamma   90.00
#
_symmetry.space_group_name_H-M   'P 1'
#
loop_
_entity.id
_entity.type
_entity.pdbx_description
1 polymer ?
#
loop_
_entity_poly.entity_id
_entity_poly.type
_entity_poly.pdbx_seq_one_letter_code
_entity_poly.pdbx_strand_id
1 'polypeptide(L)'
;MESGQTVLQHYLQKGHSLEQSGCCCGGNCNEESVEAAKETLSSGANVKVLGGGCDKCNALEKNVKEALSELGMTDEIDHVTDFGQIAAMGVMSTPALVIDNKVVSMWKVLSKDDVIKALKKVRG
;
A
#
# COMPACT_ATOMS: atom_id res chain seq x y z
N MET A 1 -1.11 -36.77 25.65
CA MET A 1 -0.42 -36.48 24.37
C MET A 1 -1.04 -35.19 23.85
N GLU A 2 -0.60 -34.05 24.37
CA GLU A 2 -1.37 -32.80 24.24
C GLU A 2 -0.45 -31.58 24.30
N SER A 3 0.63 -31.60 23.50
CA SER A 3 1.76 -30.68 23.69
C SER A 3 2.27 -30.05 22.39
N GLY A 4 1.46 -30.01 21.32
CA GLY A 4 1.93 -29.58 19.99
C GLY A 4 1.14 -28.50 19.27
N GLN A 5 -0.07 -28.12 19.73
CA GLN A 5 -0.95 -27.24 18.95
C GLN A 5 -1.06 -25.78 19.43
N THR A 6 -0.55 -25.44 20.61
CA THR A 6 -0.70 -24.08 21.17
C THR A 6 0.42 -23.10 20.84
N VAL A 7 1.51 -23.53 20.20
CA VAL A 7 2.68 -22.66 19.96
C VAL A 7 2.51 -21.76 18.72
N LEU A 8 1.72 -22.16 17.73
CA LEU A 8 1.55 -21.37 16.50
C LEU A 8 0.43 -20.32 16.56
N GLN A 9 -0.49 -20.41 17.52
CA GLN A 9 -1.60 -19.45 17.65
C GLN A 9 -1.25 -18.23 18.50
N HIS A 10 -0.12 -18.26 19.22
CA HIS A 10 0.36 -17.14 20.03
C HIS A 10 1.09 -16.05 19.22
N TYR A 11 1.38 -16.30 17.95
CA TYR A 11 2.23 -15.42 17.13
C TYR A 11 1.46 -14.36 16.31
N LEU A 12 0.12 -14.34 16.34
CA LEU A 12 -0.70 -13.54 15.40
C LEU A 12 -1.76 -12.64 16.06
N GLN A 13 -1.57 -12.22 17.32
CA GLN A 13 -2.53 -11.35 18.04
C GLN A 13 -1.87 -10.11 18.68
N LYS A 14 -0.80 -9.55 18.09
CA LYS A 14 -0.26 -8.27 18.56
C LYS A 14 -0.17 -7.27 17.42
N GLY A 15 -1.13 -6.36 17.38
CA GLY A 15 -0.98 -5.14 16.58
C GLY A 15 -2.26 -4.44 16.20
N HIS A 16 -3.13 -4.10 17.16
CA HIS A 16 -3.99 -2.94 16.96
C HIS A 16 -4.33 -2.27 18.30
N SER A 17 -3.72 -1.11 18.54
CA SER A 17 -4.35 0.02 19.23
C SER A 17 -3.46 1.24 19.05
N LEU A 18 -4.04 2.36 18.61
CA LEU A 18 -3.89 3.64 19.32
C LEU A 18 -4.89 4.65 18.76
N GLU A 19 -6.04 4.65 19.42
CA GLU A 19 -6.95 5.78 19.49
C GLU A 19 -6.32 6.88 20.34
N GLN A 20 -6.55 8.13 19.93
CA GLN A 20 -6.19 9.34 20.64
C GLN A 20 -6.97 9.46 21.95
N SER A 21 -6.35 9.96 23.03
CA SER A 21 -6.97 10.94 23.94
C SER A 21 -6.02 11.34 25.06
N GLY A 22 -6.10 12.60 25.50
CA GLY A 22 -5.79 12.94 26.90
C GLY A 22 -4.70 13.99 27.13
N CYS A 23 -5.10 15.25 27.12
CA CYS A 23 -4.42 16.41 27.70
C CYS A 23 -4.09 16.21 29.19
N CYS A 24 -2.96 16.73 29.68
CA CYS A 24 -2.75 17.24 31.06
C CYS A 24 -1.33 17.84 31.26
N CYS A 25 -1.26 19.07 31.76
CA CYS A 25 -0.10 19.74 32.41
C CYS A 25 1.12 20.19 31.56
N GLY A 26 1.05 21.44 31.09
CA GLY A 26 1.96 22.53 31.50
C GLY A 26 3.48 22.37 31.35
N GLY A 27 4.06 23.06 30.36
CA GLY A 27 5.48 23.42 30.35
C GLY A 27 6.03 23.58 28.94
N ASN A 28 6.58 24.75 28.63
CA ASN A 28 7.15 25.14 27.34
C ASN A 28 8.35 24.26 26.91
N CYS A 29 8.28 23.66 25.71
CA CYS A 29 9.42 23.06 25.00
C CYS A 29 9.35 23.44 23.50
N ASN A 30 10.46 23.97 22.99
CA ASN A 30 10.68 24.43 21.62
C ASN A 30 11.05 23.29 20.65
N GLU A 31 10.96 23.62 19.36
CA GLU A 31 11.26 22.88 18.13
C GLU A 31 12.55 22.03 18.10
N GLU A 32 12.50 21.00 17.24
CA GLU A 32 13.60 20.18 16.67
C GLU A 32 14.08 18.93 17.46
N SER A 33 13.36 17.82 17.26
CA SER A 33 14.00 16.59 16.78
C SER A 33 12.98 15.56 16.32
N VAL A 34 12.96 15.38 15.00
CA VAL A 34 12.78 14.11 14.29
C VAL A 34 12.48 12.88 15.15
N GLU A 35 11.20 12.49 15.22
CA GLU A 35 10.81 11.12 15.53
C GLU A 35 10.23 10.48 14.27
N ALA A 36 11.17 10.06 13.43
CA ALA A 36 10.97 8.99 12.47
C ALA A 36 10.41 7.75 13.19
N ALA A 37 9.58 7.00 12.47
CA ALA A 37 8.95 5.74 12.88
C ALA A 37 7.60 5.82 13.62
N LYS A 38 6.74 6.77 13.25
CA LYS A 38 5.30 6.54 13.32
C LYS A 38 4.72 6.53 11.91
N GLU A 39 4.73 5.35 11.29
CA GLU A 39 3.74 4.88 10.29
C GLU A 39 4.27 3.61 9.63
N THR A 40 4.48 2.58 10.45
CA THR A 40 4.44 1.20 9.95
C THR A 40 3.39 0.54 10.82
N LEU A 41 2.37 -0.05 10.21
CA LEU A 41 1.11 -0.51 10.82
C LEU A 41 0.00 0.56 10.92
N SER A 42 -0.53 1.02 9.78
CA SER A 42 -1.94 0.75 9.44
C SER A 42 -2.24 1.30 8.05
N SER A 43 -2.75 0.46 7.15
CA SER A 43 -3.32 0.84 5.85
C SER A 43 -2.38 1.46 4.80
N GLY A 44 -1.22 0.85 4.57
CA GLY A 44 -0.55 1.02 3.28
C GLY A 44 -1.43 0.38 2.20
N ALA A 45 -1.96 1.16 1.27
CA ALA A 45 -2.62 0.67 0.07
C ALA A 45 -1.73 -0.38 -0.53
N ASN A 46 -2.32 -1.52 -0.83
CA ASN A 46 -1.65 -2.54 -1.61
C ASN A 46 -1.69 -2.09 -3.07
N VAL A 47 -0.82 -1.16 -3.47
CA VAL A 47 -0.66 -0.80 -4.88
C VAL A 47 0.31 -1.76 -5.52
N LYS A 48 -0.16 -2.53 -6.49
CA LYS A 48 0.66 -3.49 -7.23
C LYS A 48 0.65 -3.16 -8.70
N VAL A 49 1.83 -3.07 -9.29
CA VAL A 49 2.02 -2.97 -10.73
C VAL A 49 2.35 -4.36 -11.24
N LEU A 50 1.45 -4.90 -12.06
CA LEU A 50 1.59 -6.19 -12.71
C LEU A 50 2.24 -6.00 -14.07
N GLY A 51 3.48 -6.45 -14.24
CA GLY A 51 4.19 -6.29 -15.49
C GLY A 51 5.57 -6.94 -15.48
N GLY A 52 6.04 -7.33 -16.67
CA GLY A 52 7.39 -7.87 -16.86
C GLY A 52 8.49 -6.81 -17.03
N GLY A 53 8.27 -5.56 -16.59
CA GLY A 53 9.29 -4.51 -16.65
C GLY A 53 9.47 -3.78 -18.00
N CYS A 54 8.47 -3.77 -18.90
CA CYS A 54 8.53 -2.94 -20.12
C CYS A 54 8.48 -1.43 -19.81
N ASP A 55 8.91 -0.56 -20.74
CA ASP A 55 8.90 0.91 -20.57
C ASP A 55 7.56 1.48 -20.10
N LYS A 56 6.46 0.89 -20.58
CA LYS A 56 5.10 1.25 -20.21
C LYS A 56 4.77 0.95 -18.74
N CYS A 57 5.31 -0.15 -18.19
CA CYS A 57 5.12 -0.53 -16.79
C CYS A 57 5.84 0.49 -15.88
N ASN A 58 7.07 0.86 -16.25
CA ASN A 58 7.86 1.84 -15.51
C ASN A 58 7.20 3.24 -15.54
N ALA A 59 6.64 3.64 -16.68
CA ALA A 59 5.88 4.88 -16.79
C ALA A 59 4.62 4.88 -15.89
N LEU A 60 3.92 3.74 -15.82
CA LEU A 60 2.77 3.57 -14.94
C LEU A 60 3.17 3.66 -13.46
N GLU A 61 4.22 2.94 -13.06
CA GLU A 61 4.76 2.96 -11.70
C GLU A 61 5.15 4.39 -11.28
N LYS A 62 5.82 5.14 -12.17
CA LYS A 62 6.17 6.54 -11.92
C LYS A 62 4.92 7.40 -11.71
N ASN A 63 3.93 7.29 -12.59
CA ASN A 63 2.68 8.06 -12.46
C ASN A 63 1.95 7.73 -11.15
N VAL A 64 1.97 6.47 -10.73
CA VAL A 64 1.40 6.00 -9.46
C VAL A 64 2.16 6.61 -8.29
N LYS A 65 3.49 6.59 -8.31
CA LYS A 65 4.32 7.20 -7.26
C LYS A 65 4.07 8.69 -7.11
N GLU A 66 3.94 9.41 -8.23
CA GLU A 66 3.62 10.84 -8.23
C GLU A 66 2.19 11.09 -7.70
N ALA A 67 1.22 10.25 -8.09
CA ALA A 67 -0.16 10.33 -7.59
C ALA A 67 -0.25 10.10 -6.07
N LEU A 68 0.48 9.11 -5.55
CA LEU A 68 0.56 8.83 -4.12
C LEU A 68 1.19 9.99 -3.35
N SER A 69 2.28 10.54 -3.87
CA SER A 69 2.96 11.70 -3.30
C SER A 69 2.04 12.94 -3.27
N GLU A 70 1.27 13.17 -4.34
CA GLU A 70 0.32 14.28 -4.43
C GLU A 70 -0.87 14.14 -3.46
N LEU A 71 -1.27 12.91 -3.15
CA LEU A 71 -2.29 12.61 -2.14
C LEU A 71 -1.75 12.54 -0.72
N GLY A 72 -0.43 12.68 -0.53
CA GLY A 72 0.22 12.50 0.77
C GLY A 72 0.13 11.05 1.29
N MET A 73 -0.04 10.09 0.39
CA MET A 73 -0.10 8.66 0.72
C MET A 73 1.31 8.06 0.64
N THR A 74 1.69 7.31 1.66
CA THR A 74 2.98 6.60 1.77
C THR A 74 2.87 5.14 1.31
N ASP A 75 1.93 4.85 0.42
CA ASP A 75 1.66 3.49 -0.03
C ASP A 75 2.85 2.91 -0.81
N GLU A 76 3.22 1.67 -0.50
CA GLU A 76 4.28 0.96 -1.20
C GLU A 76 3.77 0.45 -2.56
N ILE A 77 4.60 0.59 -3.59
CA ILE A 77 4.31 0.09 -4.93
C ILE A 77 5.04 -1.24 -5.12
N ASP A 78 4.28 -2.33 -5.16
CA ASP A 78 4.81 -3.67 -5.34
C ASP A 78 4.81 -4.05 -6.82
N HIS A 79 5.98 -4.39 -7.38
CA HIS A 79 6.09 -4.80 -8.77
C HIS A 79 6.02 -6.32 -8.86
N VAL A 80 4.87 -6.82 -9.28
CA VAL A 80 4.65 -8.25 -9.43
C VAL A 80 4.96 -8.64 -10.87
N THR A 81 6.09 -9.35 -11.03
CA THR A 81 6.56 -9.91 -12.31
C THR A 81 6.19 -11.40 -12.46
N ASP A 82 5.71 -12.03 -11.38
CA ASP A 82 5.35 -13.44 -11.37
C ASP A 82 4.05 -13.68 -12.14
N PHE A 83 4.18 -14.37 -13.27
CA PHE A 83 3.04 -14.70 -14.14
C PHE A 83 1.96 -15.52 -13.42
N GLY A 84 2.34 -16.38 -12.45
CA GLY A 84 1.40 -17.16 -11.65
C GLY A 84 0.48 -16.28 -10.81
N GLN A 85 1.05 -15.29 -10.11
CA GLN A 85 0.30 -14.31 -9.33
C GLN A 85 -0.56 -13.42 -10.23
N ILE A 86 -0.04 -12.98 -11.38
CA ILE A 86 -0.77 -12.16 -12.36
C ILE A 86 -2.02 -12.92 -12.88
N ALA A 87 -1.84 -14.19 -13.26
CA ALA A 87 -2.93 -15.04 -13.75
C ALA A 87 -3.97 -15.33 -12.64
N ALA A 88 -3.53 -15.53 -11.40
CA ALA A 88 -4.43 -15.71 -10.25
C ALA A 88 -5.31 -14.48 -9.99
N MET A 89 -4.82 -13.28 -10.30
CA MET A 89 -5.59 -12.03 -10.26
C MET A 89 -6.51 -11.84 -11.48
N GLY A 90 -6.55 -12.78 -12.42
CA GLY A 90 -7.39 -12.73 -13.61
C GLY A 90 -6.88 -11.77 -14.70
N VAL A 91 -5.63 -11.30 -14.58
CA VAL A 91 -5.01 -10.45 -15.61
C VAL A 91 -4.38 -11.35 -16.66
N MET A 92 -4.98 -11.41 -17.85
CA MET A 92 -4.38 -12.15 -18.98
C MET A 92 -3.34 -11.32 -19.74
N SER A 93 -3.40 -9.99 -19.65
CA SER A 93 -2.54 -9.08 -20.40
C SER A 93 -2.00 -7.97 -19.51
N THR A 94 -0.68 -7.92 -19.34
CA THR A 94 0.06 -6.85 -18.67
C THR A 94 0.44 -5.73 -19.64
N PRO A 95 0.55 -4.46 -19.20
CA PRO A 95 0.59 -3.98 -17.82
C PRO A 95 -0.78 -3.87 -17.16
N ALA A 96 -0.86 -4.15 -15.85
CA ALA A 96 -2.06 -3.89 -15.06
C ALA A 96 -1.72 -3.21 -13.72
N LEU A 97 -2.65 -2.38 -13.24
CA LEU A 97 -2.58 -1.70 -11.95
C LEU A 97 -3.62 -2.31 -11.02
N VAL A 98 -3.18 -2.72 -9.84
CA VAL A 98 -4.01 -3.22 -8.76
C VAL A 98 -3.86 -2.29 -7.57
N ILE A 99 -4.97 -1.95 -6.94
CA ILE A 99 -5.01 -1.12 -5.73
C ILE A 99 -5.89 -1.85 -4.72
N ASP A 100 -5.38 -2.13 -3.53
CA ASP A 100 -6.10 -2.84 -2.47
C ASP A 100 -6.69 -4.18 -2.96
N ASN A 101 -5.89 -4.96 -3.71
CA ASN A 101 -6.27 -6.22 -4.37
C ASN A 101 -7.42 -6.11 -5.40
N LYS A 102 -7.79 -4.89 -5.82
CA LYS A 102 -8.74 -4.66 -6.91
C LYS A 102 -8.00 -4.24 -8.17
N VAL A 103 -8.27 -4.90 -9.29
CA VAL A 103 -7.71 -4.47 -10.57
C VAL A 103 -8.43 -3.21 -11.03
N VAL A 104 -7.69 -2.12 -11.08
CA VAL A 104 -8.19 -0.80 -11.46
C VAL A 104 -8.14 -0.61 -12.97
N SER A 105 -7.06 -1.09 -13.58
CA SER A 105 -6.84 -0.96 -15.02
C SER A 105 -5.99 -2.11 -15.52
N MET A 106 -6.36 -2.65 -16.67
CA MET A 106 -5.59 -3.63 -17.41
C MET A 106 -5.24 -3.04 -18.78
N TRP A 107 -4.08 -3.39 -19.34
CA TRP A 107 -3.62 -3.05 -20.70
C TRP A 107 -3.23 -1.57 -20.97
N LYS A 108 -3.73 -0.61 -20.19
CA LYS A 108 -3.49 0.83 -20.41
C LYS A 108 -2.61 1.44 -19.31
N VAL A 109 -1.64 2.26 -19.74
CA VAL A 109 -0.91 3.16 -18.85
C VAL A 109 -1.83 4.31 -18.46
N LEU A 110 -2.23 4.35 -17.20
CA LEU A 110 -2.95 5.48 -16.62
C LEU A 110 -2.01 6.67 -16.44
N SER A 111 -2.51 7.87 -16.74
CA SER A 111 -1.85 9.12 -16.36
C SER A 111 -2.01 9.37 -14.86
N LYS A 112 -1.15 10.22 -14.29
CA LYS A 112 -1.21 10.62 -12.87
C LYS A 112 -2.64 10.95 -12.40
N ASP A 113 -3.33 11.84 -13.12
CA ASP A 113 -4.71 12.23 -12.80
C ASP A 113 -5.71 11.06 -12.76
N ASP A 114 -5.58 10.10 -13.69
CA ASP A 114 -6.46 8.94 -13.72
C ASP A 114 -6.14 7.97 -12.56
N VAL A 115 -4.86 7.86 -12.18
CA VAL A 115 -4.48 7.09 -10.98
C VAL A 115 -5.06 7.74 -9.72
N ILE A 116 -5.01 9.07 -9.60
CA ILE A 116 -5.61 9.80 -8.47
C ILE A 116 -7.13 9.55 -8.43
N LYS A 117 -7.82 9.65 -9.57
CA LYS A 117 -9.25 9.35 -9.65
C LYS A 117 -9.55 7.91 -9.26
N ALA A 118 -8.72 6.97 -9.70
CA ALA A 118 -8.86 5.57 -9.34
C ALA A 118 -8.65 5.33 -7.84
N LEU A 119 -7.60 5.90 -7.24
CA LEU A 119 -7.34 5.84 -5.80
C LEU A 119 -8.54 6.38 -5.01
N LYS A 120 -9.06 7.55 -5.41
CA LYS A 120 -10.27 8.15 -4.82
C LYS A 120 -11.51 7.29 -5.00
N LYS A 121 -11.65 6.60 -6.13
CA LYS A 121 -12.80 5.72 -6.43
C LYS A 121 -12.75 4.38 -5.69
N VAL A 122 -11.56 3.87 -5.42
CA VAL A 122 -11.37 2.59 -4.71
C VAL A 122 -11.52 2.77 -3.20
N ARG A 123 -11.09 3.93 -2.68
CA ARG A 123 -11.03 4.25 -1.24
C ARG A 123 -12.11 5.21 -0.74
N GLY A 124 -12.80 5.91 -1.63
CA GLY A 124 -13.95 6.76 -1.33
C GLY A 124 -15.27 6.02 -1.51
#